data_AF-A0A5C2H7C5-F1
#
_entry.id   AF-A0A5C2H7C5-F1
#
_cell.length_a   1.000
_cell.length_b   1.000
_cell.length_c   1.000
_cell.angle_alpha   90.00
_cell.angle_beta   90.00
_cell.angle_gamma   90.00
#
_symmetry.space_group_name_H-M   'P 1'
#
loop_
_entity.id
_entity.type
_entity.pdbx_description
1 polymer ?
#
loop_
_entity_poly.entity_id
_entity_poly.type
_entity_poly.pdbx_seq_one_letter_code
_entity_poly.pdbx_strand_id
1 'polypeptide(L)'
;MFTQKKKAYYAKILGFKTVEDFESFSKRYLKFLEKKPLTKNQIMSGFFILVEIQKESLKNKSLINFENIKNQHIKKYGDIILELRKNGSGSLSISKYLFENHRVRISRGTIEKFYKQNDL
;
A
#
# COMPACT_ATOMS: atom_id res chain seq x y z
N MET A 1 6.33 18.53 11.43
CA MET A 1 7.42 18.46 10.43
C MET A 1 7.42 17.09 9.78
N PHE A 2 7.53 16.99 8.44
CA PHE A 2 7.62 15.69 7.77
C PHE A 2 8.97 15.01 8.12
N THR A 3 8.94 13.74 8.51
CA THR A 3 10.15 12.95 8.74
C THR A 3 10.84 12.61 7.41
N GLN A 4 12.16 12.36 7.43
CA GLN A 4 12.92 12.01 6.22
C GLN A 4 12.31 10.82 5.47
N LYS A 5 11.86 9.79 6.21
CA LYS A 5 11.14 8.63 5.64
C LYS A 5 9.84 9.03 4.94
N LYS A 6 9.04 9.93 5.53
CA LYS A 6 7.82 10.43 4.89
C LYS A 6 8.15 11.23 3.63
N LYS A 7 9.15 12.11 3.66
CA LYS A 7 9.57 12.88 2.48
C LYS A 7 9.99 11.96 1.33
N ALA A 8 10.80 10.94 1.60
CA ALA A 8 11.20 9.95 0.60
C ALA A 8 10.01 9.19 0.00
N TYR A 9 9.06 8.77 0.85
CA TYR A 9 7.85 8.09 0.42
C TYR A 9 7.01 8.95 -0.54
N TYR A 10 6.71 10.19 -0.18
CA TYR A 10 5.88 11.07 -1.01
C TYR A 10 6.62 11.59 -2.25
N ALA A 11 7.93 11.84 -2.16
CA ALA A 11 8.75 12.18 -3.32
C ALA A 11 8.66 11.09 -4.39
N LYS A 12 8.74 9.82 -3.99
CA LYS A 12 8.60 8.67 -4.90
C LYS A 12 7.19 8.59 -5.52
N ILE A 13 6.13 8.76 -4.73
CA ILE A 13 4.74 8.69 -5.22
C ILE A 13 4.45 9.81 -6.23
N LEU A 14 4.96 11.00 -5.98
CA LEU A 14 4.72 12.18 -6.82
C LEU A 14 5.71 12.28 -8.00
N GLY A 15 6.61 11.31 -8.18
CA GLY A 15 7.53 11.23 -9.32
C GLY A 15 8.75 12.15 -9.25
N PHE A 16 9.12 12.64 -8.07
CA PHE A 16 10.36 13.40 -7.89
C PHE A 16 11.57 12.47 -7.90
N LYS A 17 12.66 12.90 -8.55
CA LYS A 17 13.92 12.12 -8.65
C LYS A 17 14.64 12.03 -7.31
N THR A 18 14.60 13.11 -6.53
CA THR A 18 15.29 13.22 -5.24
C THR A 18 14.38 13.84 -4.18
N VAL A 19 14.76 13.66 -2.91
CA VAL A 19 14.04 14.30 -1.79
C VAL A 19 14.27 15.80 -1.79
N GLU A 20 15.45 16.26 -2.21
CA GLU A 20 15.78 17.68 -2.35
C GLU A 20 14.88 18.37 -3.38
N ASP A 21 14.61 17.72 -4.52
CA ASP A 21 13.70 18.26 -5.55
C ASP A 21 12.28 18.45 -5.00
N PHE A 22 11.81 17.49 -4.20
CA PHE A 22 10.51 17.55 -3.53
C PHE A 22 10.44 18.71 -2.52
N GLU A 23 11.51 18.93 -1.73
CA GLU A 23 11.57 20.06 -0.81
C GLU A 23 11.64 21.41 -1.54
N SER A 24 12.42 21.50 -2.61
CA SER A 24 12.55 22.69 -3.44
C SER A 24 11.23 23.06 -4.11
N PHE A 25 10.50 22.07 -4.63
CA PHE A 25 9.13 22.24 -5.09
C PHE A 25 8.21 22.76 -3.97
N SER A 26 8.23 22.12 -2.81
CA SER A 26 7.38 22.50 -1.67
C SER A 26 7.57 23.97 -1.27
N LYS A 27 8.83 24.45 -1.23
CA LYS A 27 9.14 25.87 -0.95
C LYS A 27 8.62 26.82 -2.04
N ARG A 28 8.77 26.45 -3.32
CA ARG A 28 8.25 27.25 -4.45
C ARG A 28 6.73 27.30 -4.45
N TYR A 29 6.09 26.17 -4.15
CA TYR A 29 4.65 26.06 -4.09
C TYR A 29 4.07 26.90 -2.95
N LEU A 30 4.70 26.87 -1.76
CA LEU A 30 4.33 27.75 -0.66
C LEU A 30 4.36 29.23 -1.07
N LYS A 31 5.48 29.68 -1.66
CA LYS A 31 5.59 31.07 -2.17
C LYS A 31 4.55 31.39 -3.24
N PHE A 32 4.15 30.43 -4.06
CA PHE A 32 3.09 30.61 -5.04
C PHE A 32 1.72 30.78 -4.36
N LEU A 33 1.43 29.98 -3.34
CA LEU A 33 0.20 30.08 -2.56
C LEU A 33 0.13 31.38 -1.76
N GLU A 34 1.25 31.91 -1.29
CA GLU A 34 1.31 33.18 -0.56
C GLU A 34 1.05 34.42 -1.45
N LYS A 35 1.20 34.31 -2.78
CA LYS A 35 0.99 35.44 -3.71
C LYS A 35 -0.45 35.89 -3.85
N LYS A 36 -1.42 35.02 -3.53
CA LYS A 36 -2.85 35.33 -3.63
C LYS A 36 -3.58 34.71 -2.44
N PRO A 37 -4.59 35.38 -1.87
CA PRO A 37 -5.44 34.74 -0.89
C PRO A 37 -6.06 33.47 -1.48
N LEU A 38 -5.81 32.34 -0.82
CA LEU A 38 -6.37 31.05 -1.16
C LEU A 38 -7.90 31.13 -1.15
N THR A 39 -8.51 30.84 -2.28
CA THR A 39 -9.97 30.81 -2.38
C THR A 39 -10.51 29.46 -1.94
N LYS A 40 -11.75 29.43 -1.44
CA LYS A 40 -12.46 28.20 -1.06
C LYS A 40 -12.46 27.17 -2.21
N ASN A 41 -12.63 27.64 -3.45
CA ASN A 41 -12.65 26.78 -4.64
C ASN A 41 -11.30 26.10 -4.91
N GLN A 42 -10.17 26.80 -4.70
CA GLN A 42 -8.84 26.21 -4.88
C GLN A 42 -8.57 25.10 -3.86
N ILE A 43 -9.02 25.28 -2.61
CA ILE A 43 -8.94 24.23 -1.59
C ILE A 43 -9.83 23.03 -1.99
N MET A 44 -11.04 23.29 -2.50
CA MET A 44 -11.94 22.23 -2.97
C MET A 44 -11.35 21.45 -4.15
N SER A 45 -10.70 22.10 -5.11
CA SER A 45 -9.95 21.42 -6.18
C SER A 45 -8.81 20.57 -5.65
N GLY A 46 -8.15 21.00 -4.57
CA GLY A 46 -7.12 20.20 -3.89
C GLY A 46 -7.66 18.87 -3.35
N PHE A 47 -8.90 18.83 -2.85
CA PHE A 47 -9.52 17.59 -2.39
C PHE A 47 -9.76 16.59 -3.52
N PHE A 48 -10.06 17.04 -4.74
CA PHE A 48 -10.20 16.13 -5.88
C PHE A 48 -8.89 15.40 -6.19
N ILE A 49 -7.77 16.12 -6.18
CA ILE A 49 -6.43 15.54 -6.38
C ILE A 49 -6.13 14.52 -5.27
N LEU A 50 -6.47 14.83 -4.01
CA LEU A 50 -6.29 13.89 -2.90
C LEU A 50 -7.15 12.62 -3.06
N VAL A 51 -8.38 12.76 -3.53
CA VAL A 51 -9.27 11.61 -3.82
C VAL A 51 -8.73 10.76 -4.97
N GLU A 52 -8.16 11.36 -6.01
CA GLU A 52 -7.52 10.65 -7.11
C GLU A 52 -6.27 9.90 -6.65
N ILE A 53 -5.37 10.55 -5.90
CA ILE A 53 -4.19 9.91 -5.31
C ILE A 53 -4.62 8.76 -4.39
N GLN A 54 -5.69 8.93 -3.61
CA GLN A 54 -6.23 7.86 -2.77
C GLN A 54 -6.75 6.70 -3.60
N LYS A 55 -7.51 6.95 -4.67
CA LYS A 55 -7.99 5.92 -5.60
C LYS A 55 -6.85 5.15 -6.26
N GLU A 56 -5.80 5.83 -6.72
CA GLU A 56 -4.62 5.18 -7.29
C GLU A 56 -3.83 4.37 -6.26
N SER A 57 -3.65 4.91 -5.05
CA SER A 57 -3.01 4.17 -3.96
C SER A 57 -3.81 2.91 -3.57
N LEU A 58 -5.13 2.95 -3.64
CA LEU A 58 -6.00 1.80 -3.39
C LEU A 58 -5.97 0.78 -4.54
N LYS A 59 -5.84 1.22 -5.80
CA LYS A 59 -5.62 0.30 -6.93
C LYS A 59 -4.31 -0.47 -6.83
N ASN A 60 -3.26 0.16 -6.31
CA ASN A 60 -1.94 -0.46 -6.14
C ASN A 60 -1.84 -1.39 -4.91
N LYS A 61 -2.73 -1.25 -3.94
CA LYS A 61 -2.94 -2.27 -2.90
C LYS A 61 -3.98 -3.25 -3.44
N SER A 62 -3.57 -4.39 -3.98
CA SER A 62 -4.50 -5.51 -4.24
C SER A 62 -5.42 -5.67 -3.02
N LEU A 63 -6.72 -5.41 -3.20
CA LEU A 63 -7.74 -5.34 -2.17
C LEU A 63 -7.95 -6.74 -1.56
N ILE A 64 -7.00 -7.17 -0.75
CA ILE A 64 -7.10 -8.42 -0.03
C ILE A 64 -7.76 -8.06 1.29
N ASN A 65 -9.00 -8.50 1.41
CA ASN A 65 -9.83 -8.16 2.55
C ASN A 65 -9.40 -9.02 3.75
N PHE A 66 -8.38 -8.57 4.47
CA PHE A 66 -7.91 -9.20 5.70
C PHE A 66 -8.86 -9.01 6.88
N GLU A 67 -9.82 -8.09 6.80
CA GLU A 67 -10.77 -7.82 7.88
C GLU A 67 -11.76 -8.98 8.08
N ASN A 68 -12.19 -9.62 6.99
CA ASN A 68 -13.15 -10.73 7.03
C ASN A 68 -12.52 -12.12 7.26
N ILE A 69 -11.20 -12.21 7.43
CA ILE A 69 -10.49 -13.47 7.61
C ILE A 69 -10.54 -13.92 9.07
N LYS A 70 -11.31 -14.98 9.33
CA LYS A 70 -11.43 -15.58 10.67
C LYS A 70 -10.16 -16.29 11.15
N ASN A 71 -9.34 -16.82 10.24
CA ASN A 71 -8.13 -17.56 10.62
C ASN A 71 -6.99 -16.59 10.98
N GLN A 72 -6.58 -16.60 12.26
CA GLN A 72 -5.54 -15.70 12.78
C GLN A 72 -4.18 -15.87 12.10
N HIS A 73 -3.81 -17.09 11.70
CA HIS A 73 -2.55 -17.33 11.00
C HIS A 73 -2.57 -16.79 9.57
N ILE A 74 -3.68 -16.94 8.84
CA ILE A 74 -3.84 -16.30 7.52
C ILE A 74 -3.83 -14.78 7.67
N LYS A 75 -4.48 -14.22 8.71
CA LYS A 75 -4.48 -12.77 8.95
C LYS A 75 -3.07 -12.25 9.24
N LYS A 76 -2.25 -13.00 9.99
CA LYS A 76 -0.87 -12.62 10.34
C LYS A 76 0.12 -12.81 9.19
N TYR A 77 -0.01 -13.88 8.41
CA TYR A 77 0.96 -14.26 7.36
C TYR A 77 0.42 -14.10 5.94
N GLY A 78 -0.70 -13.40 5.79
CA GLY A 78 -1.38 -13.21 4.53
C GLY A 78 -0.49 -12.59 3.46
N ASP A 79 0.24 -11.54 3.80
CA ASP A 79 1.18 -10.88 2.89
C ASP A 79 2.25 -11.84 2.35
N ILE A 80 2.82 -12.69 3.21
CA ILE A 80 3.81 -13.71 2.82
C ILE A 80 3.20 -14.75 1.89
N ILE A 81 1.99 -15.23 2.21
CA ILE A 81 1.26 -16.20 1.39
C ILE A 81 1.03 -15.67 -0.03
N LEU A 82 0.75 -14.36 -0.15
CA LEU A 82 0.48 -13.71 -1.43
C LEU A 82 1.75 -13.46 -2.22
N GLU A 83 2.82 -13.05 -1.56
CA GLU A 83 4.12 -12.87 -2.19
C GLU A 83 4.62 -14.20 -2.78
N LEU A 84 4.58 -15.28 -2.00
CA LEU A 84 4.97 -16.61 -2.47
C LEU A 84 4.10 -17.09 -3.64
N ARG A 85 2.80 -16.80 -3.62
CA ARG A 85 1.87 -17.12 -4.72
C ARG A 85 2.19 -16.33 -5.99
N LYS A 86 2.48 -15.03 -5.88
CA LYS A 86 2.94 -14.19 -7.01
C LYS A 86 4.24 -14.72 -7.62
N ASN A 87 5.09 -15.30 -6.79
CA ASN A 87 6.33 -15.95 -7.21
C ASN A 87 6.11 -17.39 -7.74
N GLY A 88 4.87 -17.81 -7.99
CA GLY A 88 4.53 -19.10 -8.60
C GLY A 88 4.45 -20.28 -7.63
N SER A 89 4.56 -20.06 -6.32
CA SER A 89 4.48 -21.17 -5.35
C SER A 89 3.04 -21.69 -5.20
N GLY A 90 2.89 -23.02 -5.26
CA GLY A 90 1.62 -23.69 -4.98
C GLY A 90 1.27 -23.73 -3.49
N SER A 91 -0.03 -23.87 -3.18
CA SER A 91 -0.57 -23.87 -1.81
C SER A 91 0.10 -24.90 -0.88
N LEU A 92 0.49 -26.06 -1.40
CA LEU A 92 1.20 -27.09 -0.64
C LEU A 92 2.63 -26.65 -0.26
N SER A 93 3.33 -26.02 -1.20
CA SER A 93 4.68 -25.48 -0.97
C SER A 93 4.64 -24.37 0.08
N ILE A 94 3.66 -23.47 -0.03
CA ILE A 94 3.47 -22.37 0.91
C ILE A 94 3.15 -22.89 2.32
N SER A 95 2.30 -23.93 2.42
CA SER A 95 2.02 -24.60 3.70
C SER A 95 3.29 -25.14 4.38
N LYS A 96 4.16 -25.82 3.62
CA LYS A 96 5.45 -26.31 4.12
C LYS A 96 6.38 -25.16 4.52
N TYR A 97 6.48 -24.13 3.68
CA TYR A 97 7.31 -22.96 3.94
C TYR A 97 6.94 -22.27 5.26
N LEU A 98 5.65 -22.08 5.52
CA LEU A 98 5.16 -21.46 6.76
C LEU A 98 5.46 -22.33 8.00
N PHE A 99 5.44 -23.66 7.84
CA PHE A 99 5.81 -24.56 8.91
C PHE A 99 7.32 -24.55 9.19
N GLU A 100 8.14 -24.57 8.15
CA GLU A 100 9.61 -24.61 8.27
C GLU A 100 10.18 -23.29 8.82
N ASN A 101 9.73 -22.16 8.30
CA ASN A 101 10.30 -20.85 8.60
C ASN A 101 9.62 -20.13 9.77
N HIS A 102 8.33 -20.40 10.00
CA HIS A 102 7.54 -19.70 11.02
C HIS A 102 6.90 -20.65 12.05
N ARG A 103 7.13 -21.97 11.94
CA ARG A 103 6.53 -23.00 12.82
C ARG A 103 5.01 -22.93 12.87
N VAL A 104 4.38 -22.47 11.80
CA VAL A 104 2.93 -22.26 11.70
C VAL A 104 2.31 -23.32 10.81
N ARG A 105 1.30 -24.02 11.34
CA ARG A 105 0.56 -25.04 10.58
C ARG A 105 -0.70 -24.43 9.98
N ILE A 106 -0.68 -24.24 8.67
CA ILE A 106 -1.86 -23.87 7.88
C ILE A 106 -2.08 -24.94 6.82
N SER A 107 -3.29 -25.49 6.75
CA SER A 107 -3.59 -26.53 5.76
C SER A 107 -3.63 -25.94 4.34
N ARG A 108 -3.27 -26.76 3.36
CA ARG A 108 -3.41 -26.42 1.93
C ARG A 108 -4.80 -25.87 1.59
N GLY A 109 -5.85 -26.52 2.08
CA GLY A 109 -7.24 -26.11 1.82
C GLY A 109 -7.60 -24.76 2.44
N THR A 110 -7.00 -24.39 3.57
CA THR A 110 -7.16 -23.06 4.17
C THR A 110 -6.56 -21.97 3.29
N ILE A 111 -5.39 -22.23 2.71
CA ILE A 111 -4.70 -21.32 1.78
C ILE A 111 -5.51 -21.17 0.48
N GLU A 112 -6.02 -22.27 -0.06
CA GLU A 112 -6.87 -22.23 -1.26
C GLU A 112 -8.20 -21.48 -1.03
N LYS A 113 -8.82 -21.64 0.13
CA LYS A 113 -10.01 -20.84 0.50
C LYS A 113 -9.69 -19.35 0.57
N PHE A 114 -8.53 -19.00 1.12
CA PHE A 114 -8.07 -17.61 1.16
C PHE A 114 -7.91 -17.02 -0.24
N TYR A 115 -7.38 -17.76 -1.20
CA TYR A 115 -7.32 -17.31 -2.60
C TYR A 115 -8.70 -17.10 -3.22
N LYS A 116 -9.60 -18.09 -3.08
CA LYS A 116 -10.97 -17.98 -3.60
C LYS A 116 -11.74 -16.81 -3.02
N GLN A 117 -11.50 -16.45 -1.76
CA GLN A 117 -12.16 -15.32 -1.11
C GLN A 117 -11.65 -13.95 -1.57
N ASN A 118 -10.51 -13.92 -2.27
CA ASN A 118 -9.86 -12.70 -2.74
C ASN A 118 -9.66 -12.69 -4.26
N ASP A 119 -10.36 -13.58 -5.00
CA ASP A 119 -10.32 -13.71 -6.45
C ASP A 119 -8.90 -13.91 -7.04
N LEU A 120 -8.09 -14.81 -6.42
CA LEU A 120 -6.69 -15.14 -6.75
C LEU A 120 -6.44 -16.60 -7.20
#